data_AF-A0A067K5L8-F1
#
_entry.id   AF-A0A067K5L8-F1
#
_cell.length_a   1.000
_cell.length_b   1.000
_cell.length_c   1.000
_cell.angle_alpha   90.00
_cell.angle_beta   90.00
_cell.angle_gamma   90.00
#
_symmetry.space_group_name_H-M   'P 1'
#
loop_
_entity.id
_entity.type
_entity.pdbx_description
1 polymer ?
#
loop_
_entity_poly.entity_id
_entity_poly.type
_entity_poly.pdbx_seq_one_letter_code
_entity_poly.pdbx_strand_id
1 'polypeptide(L)'
;MGDEGDDVVESLPYFFSFKVHYLMCIELMKLVDRIEKLFPEIEKAAWPWLKLPWLNETIEKAKQILLSCCESSKLYMVITGEFIVSRCQGMRNNFEESLGDIQTVVPTPSASEISRIIDDLNAAIFMLDSSDKEDGKVMRELLQLGTSQSDSVEYSEIKTLQIAASRLHITSARAILIEKRSIRKLLDKVGDNDPPKQKVLKYLLYLLKKYGNLIVEEQKENPTA
;
A
#
# COMPACT_ATOMS: atom_id res chain seq x y z
N MET A 1 18.09 30.59 -33.55
CA MET A 1 16.76 30.75 -32.95
C MET A 1 16.48 29.42 -32.29
N GLY A 2 16.64 29.39 -30.97
CA GLY A 2 16.61 28.17 -30.17
C GLY A 2 15.16 27.72 -29.98
N ASP A 3 14.98 26.42 -30.18
CA ASP A 3 13.76 25.68 -29.92
C ASP A 3 13.55 25.64 -28.40
N GLU A 4 12.47 26.25 -27.92
CA GLU A 4 12.05 26.22 -26.52
C GLU A 4 11.53 24.83 -26.22
N GLY A 5 12.36 24.04 -25.54
CA GLY A 5 11.96 22.77 -24.96
C GLY A 5 10.88 23.01 -23.91
N ASP A 6 9.67 22.61 -24.26
CA ASP A 6 8.54 22.46 -23.35
C ASP A 6 8.95 21.45 -22.27
N ASP A 7 9.33 21.96 -21.10
CA ASP A 7 9.58 21.17 -19.91
C ASP A 7 8.24 20.53 -19.52
N VAL A 8 8.02 19.31 -20.01
CA VAL A 8 6.96 18.44 -19.54
C VAL A 8 7.31 18.12 -18.09
N VAL A 9 6.81 18.96 -17.18
CA VAL A 9 6.72 18.66 -15.76
C VAL A 9 5.98 17.34 -15.67
N GLU A 10 6.75 16.28 -15.41
CA GLU A 10 6.24 14.93 -15.24
C GLU A 10 5.43 14.91 -13.93
N SER A 11 4.18 15.38 -14.03
CA SER A 11 3.20 15.33 -12.97
C SER A 11 3.09 13.87 -12.51
N LEU A 12 3.22 13.65 -11.20
CA LEU A 12 3.06 12.36 -10.49
C LEU A 12 2.22 11.36 -11.29
N PRO A 13 2.75 10.16 -11.61
CA PRO A 13 2.15 9.29 -12.60
C PRO A 13 0.74 8.90 -12.17
N TYR A 14 -0.24 9.36 -12.94
CA TYR A 14 -1.55 8.75 -13.17
C TYR A 14 -2.08 7.88 -12.01
N PHE A 15 -2.51 8.57 -10.95
CA PHE A 15 -3.37 8.14 -9.83
C PHE A 15 -3.18 6.69 -9.34
N PHE A 16 -2.49 6.55 -8.21
CA PHE A 16 -2.50 5.33 -7.41
C PHE A 16 -3.92 4.76 -7.27
N SER A 17 -4.21 3.65 -7.95
CA SER A 17 -5.47 2.91 -7.81
C SER A 17 -5.36 1.95 -6.63
N PHE A 18 -5.46 2.49 -5.41
CA PHE A 18 -5.41 1.68 -4.19
C PHE A 18 -6.54 0.65 -4.18
N LYS A 19 -6.18 -0.62 -4.01
CA LYS A 19 -7.10 -1.75 -4.13
C LYS A 19 -7.82 -2.09 -2.82
N VAL A 20 -7.18 -1.76 -1.70
CA VAL A 20 -7.59 -1.90 -0.30
C VAL A 20 -6.83 -0.85 0.50
N HIS A 21 -7.27 -0.59 1.74
CA HIS A 21 -6.70 0.41 2.65
C HIS A 21 -6.74 1.82 2.06
N TYR A 22 -7.82 2.13 1.34
CA TYR A 22 -7.90 3.30 0.46
C TYR A 22 -7.71 4.59 1.23
N LEU A 23 -8.40 4.75 2.37
CA LEU A 23 -8.38 5.99 3.14
C LEU A 23 -6.97 6.33 3.64
N MET A 24 -6.26 5.38 4.26
CA MET A 24 -4.92 5.62 4.79
C MET A 24 -3.90 5.92 3.66
N CYS A 25 -4.05 5.25 2.51
CA CYS A 25 -3.13 5.43 1.39
C CYS A 25 -3.33 6.80 0.72
N ILE A 26 -4.58 7.25 0.59
CA ILE A 26 -4.90 8.60 0.10
C ILE A 26 -4.38 9.66 1.04
N GLU A 27 -4.49 9.45 2.35
CA GLU A 27 -4.00 10.40 3.34
C GLU A 27 -2.47 10.56 3.24
N LEU A 28 -1.73 9.46 3.17
CA LEU A 28 -0.28 9.49 2.96
C LEU A 28 0.08 10.14 1.61
N MET A 29 -0.65 9.84 0.54
CA MET A 29 -0.42 10.42 -0.79
C MET A 29 -0.56 11.94 -0.77
N LYS A 30 -1.61 12.50 -0.17
CA LYS A 30 -1.81 13.95 -0.07
C LYS A 30 -0.66 14.65 0.66
N LEU A 31 -0.17 14.04 1.74
CA LEU A 31 0.96 14.56 2.51
C LEU A 31 2.24 14.55 1.67
N VAL A 32 2.53 13.43 0.99
CA VAL A 32 3.68 13.31 0.09
C VAL A 32 3.62 14.34 -1.03
N ASP A 33 2.47 14.47 -1.70
CA ASP A 33 2.28 15.43 -2.80
C ASP A 33 2.52 16.88 -2.33
N ARG A 34 2.10 17.21 -1.10
CA ARG A 34 2.29 18.56 -0.56
C ARG A 34 3.74 18.83 -0.18
N ILE A 35 4.41 17.87 0.45
CA ILE A 35 5.83 17.96 0.80
C ILE A 35 6.68 18.07 -0.47
N GLU A 36 6.38 17.26 -1.49
CA GLU A 36 7.08 17.26 -2.78
C GLU A 36 6.94 18.61 -3.51
N LYS A 37 5.75 19.23 -3.47
CA LYS A 37 5.56 20.59 -4.03
C LYS A 37 6.33 21.67 -3.30
N LEU A 38 6.51 21.52 -1.98
CA LEU A 38 7.27 22.49 -1.16
C LEU A 38 8.79 22.28 -1.30
N PHE A 39 9.23 21.08 -1.66
CA PHE A 39 10.64 20.70 -1.69
C PHE A 39 11.55 21.67 -2.47
N PRO A 40 11.20 22.16 -3.68
CA PRO A 40 12.06 23.09 -4.42
C PRO A 40 12.25 24.45 -3.72
N GLU A 41 11.26 24.91 -2.95
CA GLU A 41 11.37 26.16 -2.19
C GLU A 41 12.28 25.98 -0.98
N ILE A 42 12.18 24.83 -0.30
CA ILE A 42 13.08 24.45 0.78
C ILE A 42 14.51 24.36 0.25
N GLU A 43 14.73 23.70 -0.89
CA GLU A 43 16.05 23.51 -1.47
C GLU A 43 16.75 24.84 -1.80
N LYS A 44 16.01 25.83 -2.31
CA LYS A 44 16.54 27.17 -2.60
C LYS A 44 16.90 27.96 -1.33
N ALA A 45 16.22 27.69 -0.23
CA ALA A 45 16.33 28.46 1.02
C ALA A 45 17.27 27.81 2.05
N ALA A 46 17.52 26.51 1.93
CA ALA A 46 18.27 25.72 2.89
C ALA A 46 19.76 25.62 2.57
N TRP A 47 20.57 25.39 3.60
CA TRP A 47 22.00 25.14 3.45
C TRP A 47 22.29 23.72 2.95
N PRO A 48 23.38 23.49 2.19
CA PRO A 48 23.70 22.19 1.59
C PRO A 48 23.90 21.03 2.58
N TRP A 49 24.20 21.32 3.85
CA TRP A 49 24.44 20.33 4.92
C TRP A 49 23.19 20.02 5.75
N LEU A 50 22.04 20.59 5.40
CA LEU A 50 20.77 20.31 6.06
C LEU A 50 20.26 18.90 5.70
N LYS A 51 19.32 18.35 6.50
CA LYS A 51 18.64 17.06 6.26
C LYS A 51 17.78 17.01 4.97
N LEU A 52 17.99 17.89 4.00
CA LEU A 52 17.38 17.85 2.67
C LEU A 52 17.49 16.49 1.97
N PRO A 53 18.67 15.82 1.94
CA PRO A 53 18.78 14.48 1.37
C PRO A 53 17.92 13.45 2.11
N TRP A 54 17.78 13.59 3.43
CA TRP A 54 16.98 12.69 4.26
C TRP A 54 15.47 12.90 4.05
N LEU A 55 15.03 14.15 3.87
CA LEU A 55 13.66 14.46 3.48
C LEU A 55 13.34 13.83 2.12
N ASN A 56 14.23 14.00 1.13
CA ASN A 56 14.05 13.40 -0.19
C ASN A 56 14.01 11.86 -0.14
N GLU A 57 14.91 11.24 0.63
CA GLU A 57 14.87 9.79 0.86
C GLU A 57 13.54 9.35 1.50
N THR A 58 12.99 10.15 2.42
CA THR A 58 11.70 9.88 3.07
C THR A 58 10.53 10.01 2.08
N ILE A 59 10.54 11.01 1.20
CA ILE A 59 9.57 11.15 0.09
C ILE A 59 9.60 9.89 -0.78
N GLU A 60 10.78 9.46 -1.23
CA GLU A 60 10.91 8.28 -2.09
C GLU A 60 10.48 6.98 -1.39
N LYS A 61 10.80 6.81 -0.11
CA LYS A 61 10.29 5.68 0.69
C LYS A 61 8.77 5.68 0.83
N ALA A 62 8.16 6.85 1.01
CA ALA A 62 6.71 6.98 1.09
C ALA A 62 6.05 6.64 -0.26
N LYS A 63 6.59 7.13 -1.38
CA LYS A 63 6.16 6.74 -2.73
C LYS A 63 6.27 5.23 -2.96
N GLN A 64 7.34 4.59 -2.50
CA GLN A 64 7.48 3.13 -2.58
C GLN A 64 6.40 2.39 -1.78
N ILE A 65 6.01 2.90 -0.60
CA ILE A 65 4.89 2.34 0.18
C ILE A 65 3.59 2.45 -0.62
N LEU A 66 3.27 3.62 -1.18
CA LEU A 66 2.06 3.85 -1.98
C LEU A 66 2.03 2.94 -3.21
N LEU A 67 3.15 2.82 -3.92
CA LEU A 67 3.29 1.92 -5.08
C LEU A 67 3.08 0.46 -4.68
N SER A 68 3.64 0.05 -3.53
CA SER A 68 3.44 -1.31 -3.03
C SER A 68 1.96 -1.60 -2.74
N CYS A 69 1.22 -0.63 -2.22
CA CYS A 69 -0.21 -0.76 -1.95
C CYS A 69 -1.05 -0.92 -3.23
N CYS A 70 -0.58 -0.37 -4.36
CA CYS A 70 -1.25 -0.50 -5.65
C CYS A 70 -0.91 -1.79 -6.39
N GLU A 71 0.36 -2.18 -6.42
CA GLU A 71 0.80 -3.32 -7.21
C GLU A 71 0.53 -4.68 -6.54
N SER A 72 0.43 -4.68 -5.21
CA SER A 72 0.29 -5.88 -4.41
C SER A 72 -1.03 -6.63 -4.66
N SER A 73 -1.06 -7.87 -4.18
CA SER A 73 -2.24 -8.73 -4.16
C SER A 73 -3.23 -8.22 -3.12
N LYS A 74 -4.52 -8.17 -3.44
CA LYS A 74 -5.57 -7.78 -2.49
C LYS A 74 -5.58 -8.70 -1.26
N LEU A 75 -5.49 -10.01 -1.49
CA LEU A 75 -5.45 -11.02 -0.44
C LEU A 75 -4.26 -10.79 0.50
N TYR A 76 -3.07 -10.56 -0.06
CA TYR A 76 -1.89 -10.29 0.75
C TYR A 76 -1.99 -8.96 1.49
N MET A 77 -2.50 -7.91 0.85
CA MET A 77 -2.63 -6.58 1.45
C MET A 77 -3.54 -6.57 2.68
N VAL A 78 -4.68 -7.27 2.65
CA VAL A 78 -5.57 -7.33 3.84
C VAL A 78 -4.93 -8.13 4.98
N ILE A 79 -4.14 -9.17 4.67
CA ILE A 79 -3.36 -9.91 5.69
C ILE A 79 -2.35 -8.99 6.38
N THR A 80 -1.67 -8.14 5.61
CA THR A 80 -0.61 -7.25 6.10
C THR A 80 -1.09 -5.85 6.46
N GLY A 81 -2.39 -5.61 6.62
CA GLY A 81 -2.94 -4.27 6.85
C GLY A 81 -2.30 -3.52 8.02
N GLU A 82 -2.17 -4.17 9.18
CA GLU A 82 -1.54 -3.56 10.37
C GLU A 82 -0.07 -3.18 10.13
N PHE A 83 0.66 -3.98 9.34
CA PHE A 83 2.03 -3.65 8.97
C PHE A 83 2.10 -2.40 8.08
N ILE A 84 1.14 -2.21 7.16
CA ILE A 84 1.05 -1.00 6.34
C ILE A 84 0.73 0.22 7.21
N VAL A 85 -0.19 0.09 8.18
CA VAL A 85 -0.47 1.15 9.16
C VAL A 85 0.80 1.59 9.88
N SER A 86 1.57 0.63 10.43
CA SER A 86 2.84 0.96 11.11
C SER A 86 3.85 1.64 10.18
N ARG A 87 3.90 1.27 8.90
CA ARG A 87 4.77 1.94 7.92
C ARG A 87 4.32 3.37 7.64
N CYS A 88 3.02 3.63 7.47
CA CYS A 88 2.50 4.98 7.27
C CYS A 88 2.76 5.87 8.50
N GLN A 89 2.53 5.34 9.71
CA GLN A 89 2.86 6.03 10.96
C GLN A 89 4.37 6.31 11.07
N GLY A 90 5.22 5.36 10.67
CA GLY A 90 6.65 5.56 10.61
C GLY A 90 7.05 6.67 9.63
N MET A 91 6.40 6.75 8.46
CA MET A 91 6.63 7.84 7.50
C MET A 91 6.22 9.20 8.07
N ARG A 92 5.09 9.28 8.77
CA ARG A 92 4.67 10.50 9.46
C ARG A 92 5.77 10.98 10.41
N ASN A 93 6.26 10.11 11.27
CA ASN A 93 7.28 10.47 12.25
C ASN A 93 8.60 10.92 11.56
N ASN A 94 8.99 10.24 10.49
CA ASN A 94 10.19 10.63 9.73
C ASN A 94 10.03 11.99 9.04
N PHE A 95 8.85 12.28 8.49
CA PHE A 95 8.56 13.59 7.91
C PHE A 95 8.54 14.68 8.97
N GLU A 96 7.89 14.44 10.11
CA GLU A 96 7.86 15.38 11.23
C GLU A 96 9.27 15.73 11.71
N GLU A 97 10.14 14.73 11.91
CA GLU A 97 11.54 14.96 12.28
C GLU A 97 12.30 15.74 11.20
N SER A 98 12.16 15.35 9.93
CA SER A 98 12.87 15.99 8.80
C SER A 98 12.51 17.46 8.69
N LEU A 99 11.20 17.72 8.71
CA LEU A 99 10.61 19.02 8.51
C LEU A 99 10.82 19.91 9.72
N GLY A 100 10.75 19.37 10.94
CA GLY A 100 11.04 20.09 12.17
C GLY A 100 12.46 20.65 12.18
N ASP A 101 13.46 19.84 11.81
CA ASP A 101 14.84 20.30 11.70
C ASP A 101 15.01 21.40 10.64
N ILE A 102 14.39 21.21 9.46
CA ILE A 102 14.43 22.19 8.37
C ILE A 102 13.74 23.49 8.77
N GLN A 103 12.62 23.43 9.50
CA GLN A 103 11.84 24.59 9.92
C GLN A 103 12.68 25.60 10.72
N THR A 104 13.62 25.11 11.53
CA THR A 104 14.45 25.97 12.40
C THR A 104 15.46 26.83 11.63
N VAL A 105 15.74 26.51 10.38
CA VAL A 105 16.82 27.13 9.60
C VAL A 105 16.34 27.89 8.35
N VAL A 106 15.11 27.66 7.90
CA VAL A 106 14.57 28.34 6.71
C VAL A 106 13.94 29.71 7.04
N PRO A 107 13.82 30.62 6.06
CA PRO A 107 13.12 31.89 6.23
C PRO A 107 11.66 31.71 6.66
N THR A 108 11.12 32.71 7.36
CA THR A 108 9.78 32.68 7.98
C THR A 108 8.64 32.24 7.05
N PRO A 109 8.56 32.66 5.76
CA PRO A 109 7.51 32.18 4.86
C PRO A 109 7.52 30.65 4.70
N SER A 110 8.70 30.07 4.41
CA SER A 110 8.87 28.61 4.30
C SER A 110 8.66 27.91 5.64
N ALA A 111 9.15 28.48 6.75
CA ALA A 111 8.94 27.94 8.09
C ALA A 111 7.46 27.84 8.47
N SER A 112 6.64 28.81 8.02
CA SER A 112 5.19 28.82 8.28
C SER A 112 4.46 27.73 7.48
N GLU A 113 4.83 27.51 6.21
CA GLU A 113 4.22 26.44 5.41
C GLU A 113 4.65 25.06 5.91
N ILE A 114 5.93 24.90 6.32
CA ILE A 114 6.40 23.69 6.99
C ILE A 114 5.59 23.42 8.27
N SER A 115 5.33 24.44 9.09
CA SER A 115 4.51 24.29 10.30
C SER A 115 3.14 23.70 9.99
N ARG A 116 2.49 24.20 8.94
CA ARG A 116 1.16 23.73 8.53
C ARG A 116 1.19 22.27 8.08
N ILE A 117 2.24 21.87 7.35
CA ILE A 117 2.43 20.47 6.97
C ILE A 117 2.65 19.58 8.19
N ILE A 118 3.41 20.04 9.19
CA ILE A 118 3.61 19.30 10.46
C ILE A 118 2.28 19.15 11.21
N ASP A 119 1.46 20.20 11.26
CA ASP A 119 0.12 20.14 11.87
C ASP A 119 -0.77 19.11 11.14
N ASP A 120 -0.74 19.09 9.80
CA ASP A 120 -1.50 18.12 9.01
C ASP A 120 -0.97 16.69 9.18
N LEU A 121 0.36 16.51 9.27
CA LEU A 121 0.97 15.22 9.61
C LEU A 121 0.45 14.71 10.96
N ASN A 122 0.40 15.59 11.97
CA ASN A 122 -0.08 15.26 13.31
C ASN A 122 -1.59 14.98 13.36
N ALA A 123 -2.37 15.64 12.50
CA ALA A 123 -3.80 15.39 12.35
C ALA A 123 -4.12 14.12 11.54
N ALA A 124 -3.19 13.63 10.72
CA ALA A 124 -3.41 12.48 9.84
C ALA A 124 -3.64 11.19 10.62
N ILE A 125 -4.74 10.50 10.29
CA ILE A 125 -5.15 9.23 10.90
C ILE A 125 -4.84 8.09 9.94
N PHE A 126 -3.82 7.30 10.29
CA PHE A 126 -3.51 6.05 9.58
C PHE A 126 -4.18 4.87 10.28
N MET A 127 -5.28 4.38 9.70
CA MET A 127 -6.02 3.22 10.18
C MET A 127 -6.60 2.41 9.03
N LEU A 128 -6.91 1.14 9.30
CA LEU A 128 -7.59 0.26 8.33
C LEU A 128 -9.06 0.65 8.18
N ASP A 129 -9.57 0.53 6.96
CA ASP A 129 -11.00 0.51 6.70
C ASP A 129 -11.62 -0.69 7.44
N SER A 130 -12.82 -0.51 8.02
CA SER A 130 -13.43 -1.56 8.84
C SER A 130 -13.68 -2.86 8.06
N SER A 131 -14.04 -2.75 6.77
CA SER A 131 -14.15 -3.89 5.86
C SER A 131 -12.83 -4.64 5.73
N ASP A 132 -11.77 -3.90 5.45
CA ASP A 132 -10.46 -4.46 5.11
C ASP A 132 -9.78 -5.08 6.34
N LYS A 133 -10.08 -4.54 7.53
CA LYS A 133 -9.68 -5.11 8.82
C LYS A 133 -10.32 -6.48 9.04
N GLU A 134 -11.63 -6.60 8.81
CA GLU A 134 -12.35 -7.86 8.96
C GLU A 134 -11.91 -8.88 7.91
N ASP A 135 -11.72 -8.45 6.65
CA ASP A 135 -11.21 -9.33 5.60
C ASP A 135 -9.79 -9.81 5.90
N GLY A 136 -8.95 -8.95 6.49
CA GLY A 136 -7.64 -9.32 6.98
C GLY A 136 -7.70 -10.38 8.09
N LYS A 137 -8.69 -10.29 8.99
CA LYS A 137 -8.90 -11.28 10.06
C LYS A 137 -9.31 -12.64 9.47
N VAL A 138 -10.30 -12.65 8.57
CA VAL A 138 -10.75 -13.86 7.87
C VAL A 138 -9.59 -14.53 7.12
N MET A 139 -8.78 -13.75 6.40
CA MET A 139 -7.64 -14.29 5.67
C MET A 139 -6.52 -14.81 6.59
N ARG A 140 -6.30 -14.20 7.76
CA ARG A 140 -5.34 -14.71 8.75
C ARG A 140 -5.81 -16.01 9.39
N GLU A 141 -7.11 -16.17 9.65
CA GLU A 141 -7.71 -17.43 10.11
C GLU A 141 -7.54 -18.52 9.04
N LEU A 142 -7.75 -18.19 7.75
CA LEU A 142 -7.48 -19.11 6.64
C LEU A 142 -6.03 -19.59 6.60
N LEU A 143 -5.05 -18.70 6.82
CA LEU A 143 -3.63 -19.09 6.90
C LEU A 143 -3.33 -20.06 8.04
N GLN A 144 -4.11 -20.03 9.13
CA GLN A 144 -3.97 -20.96 10.25
C GLN A 144 -4.57 -22.33 9.91
N LEU A 145 -5.70 -22.38 9.18
CA LEU A 145 -6.36 -23.62 8.75
C LEU A 145 -5.46 -24.48 7.84
N GLY A 146 -4.70 -23.84 6.93
CA GLY A 146 -3.78 -24.52 6.02
C GLY A 146 -2.62 -25.28 6.66
N THR A 147 -2.56 -25.33 7.99
CA THR A 147 -1.61 -26.15 8.75
C THR A 147 -2.13 -27.58 9.02
N SER A 148 -3.42 -27.85 8.76
CA SER A 148 -4.09 -29.13 9.06
C SER A 148 -4.64 -29.80 7.79
N GLN A 149 -4.47 -31.12 7.65
CA GLN A 149 -4.95 -31.89 6.48
C GLN A 149 -6.14 -32.79 6.86
N SER A 150 -7.36 -32.32 6.59
CA SER A 150 -8.57 -33.16 6.62
C SER A 150 -9.64 -32.60 5.67
N ASP A 151 -10.56 -33.43 5.19
CA ASP A 151 -11.57 -33.02 4.21
C ASP A 151 -12.53 -31.93 4.73
N SER A 152 -12.81 -31.92 6.04
CA SER A 152 -13.61 -30.86 6.67
C SER A 152 -12.86 -29.52 6.71
N VAL A 153 -11.54 -29.56 6.85
CA VAL A 153 -10.67 -28.39 6.77
C VAL A 153 -10.63 -27.85 5.34
N GLU A 154 -10.55 -28.72 4.33
CA GLU A 154 -10.59 -28.32 2.91
C GLU A 154 -11.90 -27.60 2.54
N TYR A 155 -13.06 -28.11 2.96
CA TYR A 155 -14.34 -27.41 2.74
C TYR A 155 -14.38 -26.03 3.42
N SER A 156 -13.86 -25.94 4.64
CA SER A 156 -13.76 -24.68 5.40
C SER A 156 -12.83 -23.67 4.71
N GLU A 157 -11.69 -24.13 4.18
CA GLU A 157 -10.75 -23.29 3.42
C GLU A 157 -11.41 -22.70 2.17
N ILE A 158 -12.11 -23.53 1.39
CA ILE A 158 -12.79 -23.10 0.15
C ILE A 158 -13.83 -22.02 0.46
N LYS A 159 -14.71 -22.28 1.44
CA LYS A 159 -15.77 -21.35 1.82
C LYS A 159 -15.22 -20.02 2.33
N THR A 160 -14.17 -20.08 3.14
CA THR A 160 -13.51 -18.87 3.67
C THR A 160 -12.86 -18.06 2.55
N LEU A 161 -12.18 -18.73 1.62
CA LEU A 161 -11.57 -18.09 0.45
C LEU A 161 -12.62 -17.46 -0.47
N GLN A 162 -13.74 -18.13 -0.69
CA GLN A 162 -14.89 -17.65 -1.48
C GLN A 162 -15.48 -16.36 -0.89
N ILE A 163 -15.72 -16.34 0.42
CA ILE A 163 -16.22 -15.15 1.14
C ILE A 163 -15.24 -13.98 0.97
N ALA A 164 -13.95 -14.20 1.22
CA ALA A 164 -12.92 -13.17 1.07
C ALA A 164 -12.80 -12.69 -0.39
N ALA A 165 -12.83 -13.61 -1.35
CA ALA A 165 -12.77 -13.29 -2.77
C ALA A 165 -13.98 -12.46 -3.22
N SER A 166 -15.17 -12.75 -2.71
CA SER A 166 -16.38 -11.95 -2.98
C SER A 166 -16.23 -10.52 -2.47
N ARG A 167 -15.85 -10.35 -1.19
CA ARG A 167 -15.68 -9.03 -0.55
C ARG A 167 -14.57 -8.19 -1.20
N LEU A 168 -13.50 -8.84 -1.64
CA LEU A 168 -12.37 -8.20 -2.32
C LEU A 168 -12.57 -8.06 -3.83
N HIS A 169 -13.75 -8.40 -4.36
CA HIS A 169 -14.08 -8.35 -5.79
C HIS A 169 -13.11 -9.15 -6.68
N ILE A 170 -12.74 -10.35 -6.23
CA ILE A 170 -11.92 -11.35 -6.94
C ILE A 170 -12.84 -12.48 -7.45
N THR A 171 -13.96 -12.11 -8.07
CA THR A 171 -15.05 -13.03 -8.43
C THR A 171 -15.02 -13.51 -9.88
N SER A 172 -14.19 -12.91 -10.73
CA SER A 172 -14.07 -13.29 -12.15
C SER A 172 -12.76 -14.02 -12.44
N ALA A 173 -12.75 -14.85 -13.48
CA ALA A 173 -11.52 -15.50 -13.97
C ALA A 173 -10.41 -14.47 -14.27
N ARG A 174 -10.77 -13.29 -14.80
CA ARG A 174 -9.82 -12.20 -15.03
C ARG A 174 -9.25 -11.65 -13.73
N ALA A 175 -10.08 -11.41 -12.72
CA ALA A 175 -9.62 -10.92 -11.41
C ALA A 175 -8.69 -11.91 -10.73
N ILE A 176 -9.01 -13.21 -10.79
CA ILE A 176 -8.15 -14.28 -10.27
C ILE A 176 -6.80 -14.34 -10.99
N LEU A 177 -6.77 -14.16 -12.32
CA LEU A 177 -5.52 -14.13 -13.08
C LEU A 177 -4.64 -12.92 -12.69
N ILE A 178 -5.25 -11.75 -12.51
CA ILE A 178 -4.57 -10.54 -12.02
C ILE A 178 -3.97 -10.82 -10.64
N GLU A 179 -4.75 -11.39 -9.74
CA GLU A 179 -4.30 -11.69 -8.38
C GLU A 179 -3.14 -12.68 -8.36
N LYS A 180 -3.24 -13.78 -9.14
CA LYS A 180 -2.13 -14.73 -9.33
C LYS A 180 -0.87 -14.06 -9.88
N ARG A 181 -0.99 -13.08 -10.78
CA ARG A 181 0.15 -12.33 -11.34
C ARG A 181 0.77 -11.41 -10.30
N SER A 182 -0.04 -10.68 -9.52
CA SER A 182 0.44 -9.83 -8.43
C SER A 182 1.21 -10.65 -7.38
N ILE A 183 0.72 -11.84 -7.00
CA ILE A 183 1.43 -12.71 -6.05
C ILE A 183 2.77 -13.20 -6.61
N ARG A 184 2.84 -13.60 -7.89
CA ARG A 184 4.11 -13.99 -8.51
C ARG A 184 5.11 -12.83 -8.53
N LYS A 185 4.69 -11.63 -8.93
CA LYS A 185 5.54 -10.43 -8.91
C LYS A 185 6.08 -10.15 -7.50
N LEU A 186 5.28 -10.37 -6.46
CA LEU A 186 5.73 -10.23 -5.07
C LEU A 186 6.75 -11.30 -4.68
N LEU A 187 6.55 -12.57 -5.08
CA LEU A 187 7.52 -13.64 -4.84
C LEU A 187 8.87 -13.34 -5.50
N ASP A 188 8.84 -12.88 -6.75
CA ASP A 188 10.05 -12.52 -7.51
C ASP A 188 10.80 -11.37 -6.82
N LYS A 189 10.08 -10.35 -6.33
CA LYS A 189 10.68 -9.22 -5.59
C LYS A 189 11.26 -9.62 -4.23
N VAL A 190 10.64 -10.58 -3.54
CA VAL A 190 11.08 -10.97 -2.19
C VAL A 190 12.37 -11.77 -2.24
N GLY A 191 12.54 -12.66 -3.23
CA GLY A 191 13.68 -13.59 -3.27
C GLY A 191 13.80 -14.32 -1.93
N ASP A 192 14.98 -14.80 -1.54
CA ASP A 192 15.16 -15.56 -0.28
C ASP A 192 15.34 -14.69 0.98
N ASN A 193 15.03 -13.39 0.90
CA ASN A 193 15.27 -12.43 1.97
C ASN A 193 14.23 -12.46 3.09
N ASP A 194 13.01 -12.95 2.83
CA ASP A 194 11.90 -12.97 3.79
C ASP A 194 11.11 -14.30 3.71
N PRO A 195 11.60 -15.35 4.39
CA PRO A 195 10.96 -16.66 4.38
C PRO A 195 9.50 -16.67 4.88
N PRO A 196 9.13 -15.93 5.95
CA PRO A 196 7.73 -15.81 6.37
C PRO A 196 6.83 -15.25 5.27
N LYS A 197 7.23 -14.16 4.61
CA LYS A 197 6.47 -13.57 3.50
C LYS A 197 6.37 -14.51 2.31
N GLN A 198 7.45 -15.19 1.94
CA GLN A 198 7.41 -16.21 0.89
C GLN A 198 6.36 -17.30 1.19
N LYS A 199 6.34 -17.81 2.42
CA LYS A 199 5.43 -18.89 2.82
C LYS A 199 3.97 -18.47 2.63
N VAL A 200 3.62 -17.28 3.08
CA VAL A 200 2.27 -16.71 2.89
C VAL A 200 1.93 -16.57 1.41
N LEU A 201 2.80 -15.96 0.61
CA LEU A 201 2.57 -15.75 -0.82
C LEU A 201 2.44 -17.07 -1.59
N LYS A 202 3.28 -18.06 -1.30
CA LYS A 202 3.21 -19.40 -1.92
C LYS A 202 1.87 -20.08 -1.60
N TYR A 203 1.41 -19.98 -0.35
CA TYR A 203 0.14 -20.56 0.06
C TYR A 203 -1.07 -19.85 -0.58
N LEU A 204 -1.08 -18.51 -0.63
CA LEU A 204 -2.13 -17.77 -1.37
C LEU A 204 -2.17 -18.16 -2.85
N LEU A 205 -1.00 -18.31 -3.49
CA LEU A 205 -0.92 -18.75 -4.87
C LEU A 205 -1.45 -20.19 -5.06
N TYR A 206 -1.18 -21.08 -4.10
CA TYR A 206 -1.72 -22.43 -4.08
C TYR A 206 -3.24 -22.42 -4.00
N LEU A 207 -3.82 -21.66 -3.07
CA LEU A 207 -5.28 -21.54 -2.91
C LEU A 207 -5.97 -21.10 -4.20
N LEU A 208 -5.45 -20.05 -4.85
CA LEU A 208 -6.00 -19.57 -6.13
C LEU A 208 -5.83 -20.57 -7.27
N LYS A 209 -4.78 -21.41 -7.25
CA LYS A 209 -4.59 -22.48 -8.25
C LYS A 209 -5.57 -23.63 -8.03
N LYS A 210 -5.75 -24.06 -6.79
CA LYS A 210 -6.60 -25.20 -6.43
C LYS A 210 -8.09 -24.86 -6.53
N TYR A 211 -8.50 -23.72 -5.98
CA TYR A 211 -9.93 -23.39 -5.79
C TYR A 211 -10.42 -22.24 -6.68
N GLY A 212 -9.56 -21.65 -7.51
CA GLY A 212 -9.93 -20.47 -8.32
C GLY A 212 -11.14 -20.68 -9.24
N ASN A 213 -11.36 -21.88 -9.77
CA ASN A 213 -12.53 -22.17 -10.61
C ASN A 213 -13.82 -22.20 -9.79
N LEU A 214 -13.77 -22.75 -8.57
CA LEU A 214 -14.91 -22.83 -7.65
C LEU A 214 -15.39 -21.44 -7.20
N ILE A 215 -14.47 -20.48 -7.07
CA ILE A 215 -14.81 -19.07 -6.81
C ILE A 215 -15.65 -18.48 -7.95
N VAL A 216 -15.34 -18.84 -9.20
CA VAL A 216 -16.09 -18.32 -10.37
C VAL A 216 -17.43 -19.02 -10.52
N GLU A 217 -17.51 -20.32 -10.22
CA GLU A 217 -18.73 -21.11 -10.31
C GLU A 217 -19.78 -20.69 -9.28
N GLU A 218 -19.40 -20.45 -8.03
CA GLU A 218 -20.30 -19.96 -6.98
C GLU A 218 -20.96 -18.62 -7.36
N GLN A 219 -20.25 -17.76 -8.08
CA GLN A 219 -20.76 -16.45 -8.51
C GLN A 219 -21.70 -16.55 -9.72
N LYS A 220 -21.64 -17.64 -10.48
CA LYS A 220 -22.63 -17.94 -11.54
C LYS A 220 -23.92 -18.51 -10.94
N GLU A 221 -23.83 -19.24 -9.84
CA GLU A 221 -24.98 -19.83 -9.15
C GLU A 221 -25.70 -18.82 -8.24
N ASN A 222 -24.98 -17.80 -7.74
CA ASN A 222 -25.54 -16.69 -6.97
C ASN A 222 -25.23 -15.33 -7.64
N PRO A 223 -25.80 -15.02 -8.82
CA PRO A 223 -25.73 -13.67 -9.36
C PRO A 223 -26.52 -12.77 -8.41
N THR A 224 -25.85 -11.85 -7.71
CA THR A 224 -26.51 -10.87 -6.85
C THR A 224 -27.60 -10.12 -7.64
N ALA A 225 -28.84 -10.19 -7.12
CA ALA A 225 -29.99 -9.38 -7.53
C ALA A 225 -29.82 -7.91 -7.11
#